data_AF-A0AAV4S881-F1
#
_entry.id   AF-A0AAV4S881-F1
#
_cell.length_a   1.000
_cell.length_b   1.000
_cell.length_c   1.000
_cell.angle_alpha   90.00
_cell.angle_beta   90.00
_cell.angle_gamma   90.00
#
_symmetry.space_group_name_H-M   'P 1'
#
loop_
_entity.id
_entity.type
_entity.pdbx_description
1 polymer ?
#
loop_
_entity_poly.entity_id
_entity_poly.type
_entity_poly.pdbx_seq_one_letter_code
_entity_poly.pdbx_strand_id
1 'polypeptide(L)'
;MSLAFSQAEGWPFPQYYGSCGRVIVEEYVGRTIAYFEDSSWEQRVDISYQLLLIAQMLTENASGFALYMTDVNMDNFAVRPDGTVLLIDVESIVIVDHMNMKKDPNNQNKLHHSKGEFCKDCMNFSFEDLCNHNVSDHNYYAICKGLLIPGSYFSAEGLLHDIPKNIDFQTNLSHLINECANPTKLYNRFQVLPKLLQVLKSLL
;
A
#
# COMPACT_ATOMS: atom_id res chain seq x y z
N MET A 1 -23.70 16.06 -7.01
CA MET A 1 -23.29 14.65 -7.19
C MET A 1 -22.11 14.45 -6.25
N SER A 2 -22.22 13.55 -5.26
CA SER A 2 -21.08 13.26 -4.37
C SER A 2 -20.19 12.26 -5.08
N LEU A 3 -18.89 12.53 -5.16
CA LEU A 3 -17.91 11.55 -5.63
C LEU A 3 -17.71 10.51 -4.51
N ALA A 4 -17.75 9.22 -4.85
CA ALA A 4 -17.35 8.19 -3.91
C ALA A 4 -15.83 8.24 -3.72
N PHE A 5 -15.37 8.07 -2.49
CA PHE A 5 -13.96 8.03 -2.14
C PHE A 5 -13.18 9.29 -2.58
N SER A 6 -13.71 10.47 -2.26
CA SER A 6 -13.11 11.73 -2.75
C SER A 6 -11.90 12.17 -1.93
N GLN A 7 -10.97 12.89 -2.56
CA GLN A 7 -9.85 13.52 -1.85
C GLN A 7 -10.32 14.46 -0.72
N ALA A 8 -11.43 15.18 -0.94
CA ALA A 8 -12.05 16.05 0.07
C ALA A 8 -12.52 15.30 1.33
N GLU A 9 -12.76 13.98 1.22
CA GLU A 9 -13.09 13.09 2.34
C GLU A 9 -11.85 12.38 2.92
N GLY A 10 -10.65 12.77 2.49
CA GLY A 10 -9.37 12.24 2.97
C GLY A 10 -8.84 11.02 2.22
N TRP A 11 -9.46 10.63 1.10
CA TRP A 11 -8.93 9.54 0.27
C TRP A 11 -7.67 9.95 -0.48
N PRO A 12 -6.75 9.02 -0.80
CA PRO A 12 -5.40 9.33 -1.21
C PRO A 12 -5.32 9.45 -2.74
N PHE A 13 -6.40 9.93 -3.36
CA PHE A 13 -6.54 10.03 -4.80
C PHE A 13 -6.40 11.49 -5.25
N PRO A 14 -6.06 11.76 -6.52
CA PRO A 14 -6.09 13.09 -7.10
C PRO A 14 -7.46 13.77 -6.96
N GLN A 15 -7.46 15.10 -6.91
CA GLN A 15 -8.72 15.83 -7.03
C GLN A 15 -9.33 15.61 -8.43
N TYR A 16 -10.49 14.98 -8.48
CA TYR A 16 -11.26 14.82 -9.72
C TYR A 16 -11.96 16.13 -10.10
N TYR A 17 -11.84 16.55 -11.36
CA TYR A 17 -12.47 17.75 -11.90
C TYR A 17 -13.66 17.46 -12.82
N GLY A 18 -13.70 16.29 -13.47
CA GLY A 18 -14.80 15.92 -14.35
C GLY A 18 -14.42 14.84 -15.35
N SER A 19 -15.41 14.42 -16.15
CA SER A 19 -15.19 13.47 -17.24
C SER A 19 -16.11 13.78 -18.43
N CYS A 20 -15.66 13.36 -19.61
CA CYS A 20 -16.44 13.40 -20.83
C CYS A 20 -16.15 12.13 -21.65
N GLY A 21 -17.10 11.20 -21.67
CA GLY A 21 -16.92 9.91 -22.33
C GLY A 21 -15.78 9.10 -21.69
N ARG A 22 -14.69 8.88 -22.43
CA ARG A 22 -13.50 8.13 -21.97
C ARG A 22 -12.38 9.02 -21.45
N VAL A 23 -12.62 10.32 -21.33
CA VAL A 23 -11.65 11.28 -20.82
C VAL A 23 -12.04 11.63 -19.39
N ILE A 24 -11.10 11.46 -18.46
CA ILE A 24 -11.18 12.01 -17.12
C ILE A 24 -10.21 13.18 -17.01
N VAL A 25 -10.57 14.17 -16.20
CA VAL A 25 -9.71 15.30 -15.86
C VAL A 25 -9.56 15.32 -14.35
N GLU A 26 -8.32 15.22 -13.91
CA GLU A 26 -7.94 15.18 -12.51
C GLU A 26 -6.71 16.04 -12.27
N GLU A 27 -6.40 16.23 -11.00
CA GLU A 27 -5.21 16.96 -10.55
C GLU A 27 -3.92 16.33 -11.05
N TYR A 28 -3.04 17.16 -11.60
CA TYR A 28 -1.65 16.78 -11.79
C TYR A 28 -0.92 16.79 -10.44
N VAL A 29 -0.66 15.61 -9.90
CA VAL A 29 -0.03 15.44 -8.58
C VAL A 29 1.46 15.79 -8.62
N GLY A 30 2.20 15.26 -9.58
CA GLY A 30 3.65 15.46 -9.65
C GLY A 30 4.36 14.30 -10.34
N ARG A 31 5.62 14.06 -9.97
CA ARG A 31 6.41 12.95 -10.50
C ARG A 31 6.03 11.64 -9.81
N THR A 32 6.08 10.53 -10.54
CA THR A 32 5.85 9.21 -9.97
C THR A 32 6.92 8.83 -8.96
N ILE A 33 6.62 7.91 -8.05
CA ILE A 33 7.59 7.46 -7.02
C ILE A 33 8.80 6.75 -7.64
N ALA A 34 8.70 6.25 -8.88
CA ALA A 34 9.83 5.74 -9.67
C ALA A 34 10.98 6.75 -9.76
N TYR A 35 10.67 8.06 -9.86
CA TYR A 35 11.69 9.10 -9.92
C TYR A 35 12.48 9.27 -8.61
N PHE A 36 11.94 8.77 -7.51
CA PHE A 36 12.50 8.95 -6.17
C PHE A 36 13.24 7.72 -5.66
N GLU A 37 13.34 6.66 -6.46
CA GLU A 37 14.04 5.44 -6.07
C GLU A 37 15.50 5.70 -5.68
N ASP A 38 16.19 6.63 -6.36
CA ASP A 38 17.58 7.02 -6.05
C ASP A 38 17.69 8.31 -5.21
N SER A 39 16.57 8.77 -4.63
CA SER A 39 16.57 9.98 -3.78
C SER A 39 17.24 9.73 -2.43
N SER A 40 17.40 10.81 -1.64
CA SER A 40 18.01 10.68 -0.31
C SER A 40 17.26 9.66 0.55
N TRP A 41 17.98 9.00 1.44
CA TRP A 41 17.42 7.98 2.32
C TRP A 41 16.18 8.48 3.08
N GLU A 42 16.25 9.72 3.58
CA GLU A 42 15.15 10.36 4.31
C GLU A 42 13.90 10.53 3.45
N GLN A 43 14.07 10.97 2.19
CA GLN A 43 12.95 11.13 1.26
C GLN A 43 12.29 9.80 0.92
N ARG A 44 13.09 8.74 0.75
CA ARG A 44 12.57 7.39 0.49
C ARG A 44 11.84 6.81 1.70
N VAL A 45 12.33 7.08 2.92
CA VAL A 45 11.66 6.70 4.17
C VAL A 45 10.30 7.40 4.30
N ASP A 46 10.21 8.69 3.99
CA ASP A 46 8.95 9.43 4.03
C ASP A 46 7.93 8.89 3.03
N ILE A 47 8.34 8.69 1.78
CA ILE A 47 7.47 8.07 0.75
C ILE A 47 7.01 6.69 1.20
N SER A 48 7.92 5.86 1.73
CA SER A 48 7.61 4.51 2.22
C SER A 48 6.61 4.54 3.38
N TYR A 49 6.76 5.49 4.30
CA TYR A 49 5.83 5.67 5.42
C TYR A 49 4.43 6.01 4.91
N GLN A 50 4.32 6.96 3.97
CA GLN A 50 3.04 7.36 3.38
C GLN A 50 2.39 6.23 2.58
N LEU A 51 3.16 5.44 1.81
CA LEU A 51 2.63 4.26 1.09
C LEU A 51 2.00 3.23 2.03
N LEU A 52 2.61 2.97 3.19
CA LEU A 52 2.05 2.06 4.19
C LEU A 52 0.80 2.64 4.85
N LEU A 53 0.72 3.96 5.06
CA LEU A 53 -0.50 4.61 5.53
C LEU A 53 -1.63 4.51 4.50
N ILE A 54 -1.31 4.69 3.21
CA ILE A 54 -2.28 4.48 2.12
C ILE A 54 -2.77 3.03 2.14
N ALA A 55 -1.86 2.05 2.20
CA ALA A 55 -2.25 0.63 2.28
C ALA A 55 -3.13 0.35 3.50
N GLN A 56 -2.83 0.93 4.66
CA GLN A 56 -3.64 0.81 5.87
C GLN A 56 -5.04 1.39 5.67
N MET A 57 -5.14 2.62 5.16
CA MET A 57 -6.42 3.27 4.93
C MET A 57 -7.27 2.52 3.89
N LEU A 58 -6.66 2.03 2.81
CA LEU A 58 -7.39 1.26 1.79
C LEU A 58 -7.88 -0.10 2.32
N THR A 59 -7.18 -0.69 3.29
CA THR A 59 -7.56 -1.98 3.91
C THR A 59 -8.58 -1.80 5.03
N GLU A 60 -8.36 -0.82 5.90
CA GLU A 60 -9.09 -0.60 7.14
C GLU A 60 -9.38 0.89 7.30
N ASN A 61 -10.65 1.26 7.11
CA ASN A 61 -11.14 2.63 7.24
C ASN A 61 -12.56 2.66 7.83
N ALA A 62 -13.06 3.88 8.05
CA ALA A 62 -14.38 4.12 8.63
C ALA A 62 -15.54 3.99 7.62
N SER A 63 -15.29 3.90 6.31
CA SER A 63 -16.36 3.84 5.30
C SER A 63 -17.02 2.47 5.19
N GLY A 64 -16.42 1.43 5.81
CA GLY A 64 -16.93 0.06 5.73
C GLY A 64 -16.61 -0.64 4.41
N PHE A 65 -15.74 -0.07 3.57
CA PHE A 65 -15.24 -0.66 2.35
C PHE A 65 -13.74 -0.91 2.45
N ALA A 66 -13.25 -2.02 1.91
CA ALA A 66 -11.84 -2.18 1.59
C ALA A 66 -11.63 -2.05 0.08
N LEU A 67 -10.54 -1.39 -0.29
CA LEU A 67 -10.09 -1.18 -1.66
C LEU A 67 -8.77 -1.92 -1.82
N TYR A 68 -8.77 -3.10 -2.42
CA TYR A 68 -7.57 -3.89 -2.63
C TYR A 68 -6.95 -3.57 -3.98
N MET A 69 -5.72 -3.05 -3.96
CA MET A 69 -4.95 -2.74 -5.17
C MET A 69 -4.44 -4.03 -5.79
N THR A 70 -4.74 -4.28 -7.06
CA THR A 70 -4.35 -5.55 -7.71
C THR A 70 -3.21 -5.42 -8.70
N ASP A 71 -2.91 -4.20 -9.12
CA ASP A 71 -1.76 -3.89 -9.96
C ASP A 71 -1.01 -2.73 -9.30
N VAL A 72 0.06 -3.04 -8.58
CA VAL A 72 0.83 -2.07 -7.78
C VAL A 72 2.23 -1.98 -8.36
N ASN A 73 2.60 -0.80 -8.81
CA ASN A 73 3.92 -0.48 -9.33
C ASN A 73 4.32 0.97 -8.95
N MET A 74 5.57 1.33 -9.25
CA MET A 74 6.13 2.65 -8.92
C MET A 74 5.49 3.82 -9.69
N ASP A 75 4.77 3.57 -10.78
CA ASP A 75 4.10 4.62 -11.56
C ASP A 75 2.66 4.87 -11.11
N ASN A 76 2.06 3.97 -10.32
CA ASN A 76 0.72 4.20 -9.78
C ASN A 76 0.68 5.27 -8.68
N PHE A 77 1.81 5.66 -8.11
CA PHE A 77 1.88 6.69 -7.07
C PHE A 77 2.71 7.87 -7.52
N ALA A 78 2.32 9.07 -7.10
CA ALA A 78 3.07 10.29 -7.36
C ALA A 78 3.22 11.16 -6.11
N VAL A 79 4.28 11.97 -6.12
CA VAL A 79 4.64 12.87 -5.01
C VAL A 79 4.32 14.30 -5.42
N ARG A 80 3.50 14.97 -4.60
CA ARG A 80 3.21 16.40 -4.71
C ARG A 80 4.44 17.26 -4.39
N PRO A 81 4.45 18.53 -4.82
CA PRO A 81 5.52 19.46 -4.45
C PRO A 81 5.73 19.64 -2.94
N ASP A 82 4.72 19.37 -2.11
CA ASP A 82 4.78 19.44 -0.65
C ASP A 82 5.24 18.13 0.01
N GLY A 83 5.54 17.09 -0.78
CA GLY A 83 5.95 15.77 -0.28
C GLY A 83 4.80 14.76 -0.11
N THR A 84 3.55 15.17 -0.29
CA THR A 84 2.39 14.26 -0.15
C THR A 84 2.39 13.21 -1.25
N VAL A 85 2.27 11.93 -0.89
CA VAL A 85 2.11 10.81 -1.81
C VAL A 85 0.62 10.55 -2.07
N LEU A 86 0.24 10.43 -3.33
CA LEU A 86 -1.11 10.02 -3.75
C LEU A 86 -1.05 8.83 -4.71
N LEU A 87 -2.09 8.00 -4.67
CA LEU A 87 -2.36 6.93 -5.62
C LEU A 87 -3.07 7.52 -6.84
N ILE A 88 -2.35 7.66 -7.95
CA ILE A 88 -2.80 8.36 -9.16
C ILE A 88 -3.36 7.44 -10.23
N ASP A 89 -3.05 6.14 -10.16
CA ASP A 89 -3.60 5.15 -11.07
C ASP A 89 -4.29 4.04 -10.28
N VAL A 90 -5.57 3.85 -10.59
CA VAL A 90 -6.49 2.95 -9.89
C VAL A 90 -7.20 2.01 -10.86
N GLU A 91 -6.59 1.73 -12.02
CA GLU A 91 -7.23 0.95 -13.08
C GLU A 91 -7.74 -0.43 -12.64
N SER A 92 -7.07 -1.04 -11.66
CA SER A 92 -7.41 -2.36 -11.14
C SER A 92 -7.49 -2.36 -9.61
N ILE A 93 -8.70 -2.14 -9.08
CA ILE A 93 -9.03 -2.22 -7.65
C ILE A 93 -10.21 -3.16 -7.43
N VAL A 94 -10.11 -4.01 -6.39
CA VAL A 94 -11.25 -4.78 -5.87
C VAL A 94 -11.86 -4.04 -4.69
N ILE A 95 -13.15 -3.73 -4.79
CA ILE A 95 -13.90 -3.08 -3.71
C ILE A 95 -14.72 -4.12 -2.98
N VAL A 96 -14.50 -4.25 -1.67
CA VAL A 96 -15.19 -5.22 -0.81
C VAL A 96 -16.01 -4.47 0.23
N ASP A 97 -17.31 -4.77 0.29
CA ASP A 97 -18.24 -4.24 1.30
C ASP A 97 -18.16 -5.06 2.60
N HIS A 98 -17.42 -4.55 3.58
CA HIS A 98 -17.29 -5.20 4.89
C HIS A 98 -18.55 -5.05 5.76
N MET A 99 -19.46 -4.11 5.48
CA MET A 99 -20.67 -3.90 6.28
C MET A 99 -21.65 -5.07 6.15
N ASN A 100 -21.72 -5.66 4.96
CA ASN A 100 -22.53 -6.86 4.74
C ASN A 100 -21.82 -8.14 5.21
N MET A 101 -20.49 -8.20 5.13
CA MET A 101 -19.71 -9.35 5.61
C MET A 101 -19.78 -9.53 7.13
N LYS A 102 -19.74 -8.43 7.91
CA LYS A 102 -19.84 -8.49 9.38
C LYS A 102 -21.17 -9.05 9.90
N LYS A 103 -22.21 -9.08 9.06
CA LYS A 103 -23.52 -9.64 9.41
C LYS A 103 -23.57 -11.16 9.28
N ASP A 104 -22.62 -11.78 8.58
CA ASP A 104 -22.50 -13.24 8.50
C ASP A 104 -21.69 -13.77 9.69
N PRO A 105 -22.30 -14.53 10.62
CA PRO A 105 -21.61 -15.11 11.77
C PRO A 105 -20.44 -16.03 11.36
N ASN A 106 -20.49 -16.63 10.16
CA ASN A 106 -19.46 -17.54 9.68
C ASN A 106 -18.20 -16.83 9.15
N ASN A 107 -18.22 -15.50 9.02
CA ASN A 107 -17.11 -14.70 8.51
C ASN A 107 -16.44 -13.81 9.58
N GLN A 108 -16.92 -13.85 10.83
CA GLN A 108 -16.28 -13.11 11.91
C GLN A 108 -14.84 -13.61 12.14
N ASN A 109 -13.88 -12.68 12.14
CA ASN A 109 -12.46 -12.91 12.40
C ASN A 109 -11.70 -13.76 11.37
N LYS A 110 -12.23 -13.96 10.15
CA LYS A 110 -11.45 -14.56 9.05
C LYS A 110 -10.44 -13.56 8.51
N LEU A 111 -9.15 -13.82 8.75
CA LEU A 111 -8.04 -13.08 8.16
C LEU A 111 -7.57 -13.78 6.89
N HIS A 112 -7.38 -13.03 5.82
CA HIS A 112 -6.69 -13.51 4.63
C HIS A 112 -5.20 -13.16 4.70
N HIS A 113 -4.38 -14.13 4.31
CA HIS A 113 -2.94 -14.00 4.20
C HIS A 113 -2.50 -14.19 2.76
N SER A 114 -1.94 -13.13 2.19
CA SER A 114 -1.43 -13.10 0.83
C SER A 114 -0.11 -13.86 0.78
N LYS A 115 -0.13 -15.06 0.22
CA LYS A 115 1.05 -15.95 0.22
C LYS A 115 2.19 -15.44 -0.68
N GLY A 116 1.87 -14.54 -1.60
CA GLY A 116 2.74 -14.19 -2.72
C GLY A 116 2.95 -15.37 -3.66
N GLU A 117 3.43 -15.11 -4.87
CA GLU A 117 3.69 -16.16 -5.86
C GLU A 117 5.17 -16.54 -5.99
N PHE A 118 5.39 -17.72 -6.59
CA PHE A 118 6.69 -18.26 -6.96
C PHE A 118 7.29 -17.61 -8.22
N CYS A 119 6.71 -16.52 -8.73
CA CYS A 119 7.30 -15.73 -9.81
C CYS A 119 7.82 -14.38 -9.31
N LYS A 120 8.89 -13.95 -9.96
CA LYS A 120 9.39 -12.58 -9.89
C LYS A 120 8.47 -11.71 -10.76
N ASP A 121 8.12 -10.52 -10.29
CA ASP A 121 7.31 -9.51 -11.02
C ASP A 121 5.83 -9.88 -11.23
N CYS A 122 5.26 -10.71 -10.35
CA CYS A 122 3.84 -11.08 -10.39
C CYS A 122 3.15 -10.79 -9.05
N MET A 123 2.11 -9.96 -9.11
CA MET A 123 1.16 -9.82 -8.01
C MET A 123 0.05 -10.84 -8.22
N ASN A 124 -0.03 -11.83 -7.33
CA ASN A 124 -1.16 -12.75 -7.31
C ASN A 124 -2.14 -12.37 -6.21
N PHE A 125 -3.42 -12.40 -6.57
CA PHE A 125 -4.54 -12.23 -5.69
C PHE A 125 -5.70 -13.11 -6.15
N SER A 126 -6.60 -13.44 -5.24
CA SER A 126 -7.80 -14.21 -5.51
C SER A 126 -9.00 -13.34 -5.14
N PHE A 127 -9.88 -13.08 -6.10
CA PHE A 127 -11.14 -12.37 -5.81
C PHE A 127 -11.94 -13.10 -4.74
N GLU A 128 -11.94 -14.42 -4.74
CA GLU A 128 -12.62 -15.23 -3.73
C GLU A 128 -12.02 -14.99 -2.34
N ASP A 129 -10.70 -15.01 -2.23
CA ASP A 129 -10.01 -14.78 -0.96
C ASP A 129 -10.21 -13.35 -0.45
N LEU A 130 -10.10 -12.35 -1.34
CA LEU A 130 -10.31 -10.94 -0.97
C LEU A 130 -11.76 -10.66 -0.55
N CYS A 131 -12.74 -11.28 -1.21
CA CYS A 131 -14.16 -11.02 -0.96
C CYS A 131 -14.78 -11.90 0.15
N ASN A 132 -14.14 -13.01 0.56
CA ASN A 132 -14.69 -13.94 1.57
C ASN A 132 -13.98 -13.89 2.93
N HIS A 133 -13.03 -12.97 3.13
CA HIS A 133 -12.37 -12.73 4.41
C HIS A 133 -12.71 -11.33 4.95
N ASN A 134 -12.75 -11.19 6.27
CA ASN A 134 -13.14 -9.94 6.92
C ASN A 134 -12.06 -8.86 6.78
N VAL A 135 -10.78 -9.27 6.78
CA VAL A 135 -9.63 -8.40 6.50
C VAL A 135 -8.58 -9.20 5.76
N SER A 136 -7.96 -8.61 4.75
CA SER A 136 -6.86 -9.18 3.98
C SER A 136 -5.61 -8.32 4.16
N ASP A 137 -4.44 -8.95 4.31
CA ASP A 137 -3.15 -8.23 4.33
C ASP A 137 -2.64 -7.85 2.92
N HIS A 138 -3.49 -7.95 1.89
CA HIS A 138 -3.10 -7.81 0.49
C HIS A 138 -2.44 -6.48 0.15
N ASN A 139 -3.01 -5.35 0.57
CA ASN A 139 -2.38 -4.05 0.31
C ASN A 139 -1.03 -3.91 1.03
N TYR A 140 -0.89 -4.49 2.23
CA TYR A 140 0.38 -4.51 2.96
C TYR A 140 1.42 -5.35 2.23
N TYR A 141 1.01 -6.53 1.76
CA TYR A 141 1.83 -7.39 0.92
C TYR A 141 2.27 -6.67 -0.35
N ALA A 142 1.34 -6.04 -1.07
CA ALA A 142 1.59 -5.34 -2.31
C ALA A 142 2.62 -4.21 -2.14
N ILE A 143 2.49 -3.38 -1.11
CA ILE A 143 3.47 -2.32 -0.83
C ILE A 143 4.81 -2.91 -0.35
N CYS A 144 4.80 -3.77 0.67
CA CYS A 144 6.04 -4.27 1.27
C CYS A 144 6.87 -5.12 0.31
N LYS A 145 6.24 -6.04 -0.42
CA LYS A 145 6.92 -6.92 -1.37
C LYS A 145 7.10 -6.27 -2.74
N GLY A 146 6.11 -5.50 -3.18
CA GLY A 146 6.09 -4.90 -4.51
C GLY A 146 6.99 -3.68 -4.63
N LEU A 147 7.12 -2.86 -3.58
CA LEU A 147 7.77 -1.55 -3.67
C LEU A 147 8.86 -1.28 -2.62
N LEU A 148 8.74 -1.80 -1.40
CA LEU A 148 9.63 -1.36 -0.30
C LEU A 148 10.90 -2.21 -0.12
N ILE A 149 10.77 -3.53 -0.10
CA ILE A 149 11.89 -4.43 0.23
C ILE A 149 13.02 -4.34 -0.80
N PRO A 150 14.29 -4.44 -0.39
CA PRO A 150 15.40 -4.63 -1.33
C PRO A 150 15.13 -5.79 -2.30
N GLY A 151 15.24 -5.54 -3.61
CA GLY A 151 14.86 -6.51 -4.65
C GLY A 151 13.34 -6.70 -4.79
N SER A 152 12.59 -5.60 -4.65
CA SER A 152 11.14 -5.58 -4.84
C SER A 152 10.72 -6.02 -6.26
N TYR A 153 9.45 -6.36 -6.45
CA TYR A 153 8.94 -6.85 -7.74
C TYR A 153 8.72 -5.77 -8.79
N PHE A 154 8.42 -4.53 -8.37
CA PHE A 154 7.99 -3.49 -9.31
C PHE A 154 8.86 -2.24 -9.21
N SER A 155 10.11 -2.43 -8.79
CA SER A 155 11.12 -1.37 -8.76
C SER A 155 12.51 -1.94 -8.97
N ALA A 156 13.47 -1.08 -9.31
CA ALA A 156 14.82 -1.53 -9.63
C ALA A 156 15.54 -2.13 -8.40
N GLU A 157 15.39 -1.49 -7.24
CA GLU A 157 16.09 -1.82 -6.00
C GLU A 157 15.15 -1.94 -4.80
N GLY A 158 14.07 -1.18 -4.75
CA GLY A 158 13.10 -1.09 -3.65
C GLY A 158 13.30 0.22 -2.90
N LEU A 159 12.22 0.89 -2.47
CA LEU A 159 12.35 2.20 -1.82
C LEU A 159 13.18 2.18 -0.54
N LEU A 160 13.29 1.05 0.14
CA LEU A 160 14.09 0.91 1.36
C LEU A 160 15.40 0.11 1.12
N HIS A 161 15.96 0.16 -0.09
CA HIS A 161 17.32 -0.32 -0.37
C HIS A 161 18.40 0.52 0.34
N ASP A 162 19.58 -0.07 0.56
CA ASP A 162 20.74 0.58 1.18
C ASP A 162 20.49 1.25 2.53
N ILE A 163 19.78 0.53 3.42
CA ILE A 163 19.51 0.98 4.79
C ILE A 163 20.84 1.31 5.50
N PRO A 164 21.02 2.54 6.03
CA PRO A 164 22.22 2.89 6.78
C PRO A 164 22.44 1.97 7.98
N LYS A 165 23.65 1.40 8.09
CA LYS A 165 23.96 0.36 9.09
C LYS A 165 23.66 0.78 10.53
N ASN A 166 23.87 2.05 10.86
CA ASN A 166 23.56 2.61 12.18
C ASN A 166 22.05 2.64 12.45
N ILE A 167 21.24 2.99 11.45
CA ILE A 167 19.77 2.97 11.54
C ILE A 167 19.31 1.53 11.72
N ASP A 168 19.81 0.61 10.90
CA ASP A 168 19.37 -0.78 10.96
C ASP A 168 19.75 -1.44 12.29
N PHE A 169 20.96 -1.17 12.81
CA PHE A 169 21.38 -1.65 14.13
C PHE A 169 20.46 -1.18 15.26
N GLN A 170 19.96 0.06 15.18
CA GLN A 170 19.12 0.65 16.23
C GLN A 170 17.66 0.22 16.14
N THR A 171 17.15 0.01 14.93
CA THR A 171 15.71 -0.13 14.67
C THR A 171 15.31 -1.52 14.20
N ASN A 172 16.28 -2.33 13.75
CA ASN A 172 16.06 -3.62 13.09
C ASN A 172 15.14 -3.51 11.86
N LEU A 173 15.27 -2.40 11.12
CA LEU A 173 14.39 -2.05 10.01
C LEU A 173 14.43 -3.09 8.88
N SER A 174 15.61 -3.61 8.52
CA SER A 174 15.78 -4.69 7.54
C SER A 174 14.92 -5.90 7.88
N HIS A 175 14.90 -6.30 9.15
CA HIS A 175 14.09 -7.43 9.61
C HIS A 175 12.60 -7.13 9.54
N LEU A 176 12.17 -5.94 9.95
CA LEU A 176 10.76 -5.54 9.90
C LEU A 176 10.24 -5.49 8.46
N ILE A 177 11.01 -4.95 7.53
CA ILE A 177 10.66 -4.92 6.10
C ILE A 177 10.57 -6.34 5.56
N ASN A 178 11.54 -7.20 5.89
CA ASN A 178 11.53 -8.58 5.43
C ASN A 178 10.33 -9.36 5.99
N GLU A 179 9.97 -9.18 7.26
CA GLU A 179 8.77 -9.79 7.83
C GLU A 179 7.47 -9.23 7.26
N CYS A 180 7.46 -7.97 6.81
CA CYS A 180 6.31 -7.41 6.11
C CYS A 180 6.15 -8.03 4.72
N ALA A 181 7.23 -8.14 3.94
CA ALA A 181 7.20 -8.69 2.59
C ALA A 181 7.03 -10.22 2.59
N ASN A 182 7.86 -10.91 3.38
CA ASN A 182 8.02 -12.37 3.46
C ASN A 182 7.87 -12.85 4.92
N PRO A 183 6.66 -12.76 5.50
CA PRO A 183 6.41 -13.12 6.90
C PRO A 183 6.77 -14.57 7.21
N THR A 184 7.52 -14.78 8.29
CA THR A 184 7.91 -16.13 8.73
C THR A 184 6.80 -16.88 9.46
N LYS A 185 5.76 -16.16 9.90
CA LYS A 185 4.56 -16.71 10.54
C LYS A 185 3.31 -16.26 9.81
N LEU A 186 2.30 -17.12 9.78
CA LEU A 186 1.01 -16.80 9.19
C LEU A 186 0.40 -15.56 9.88
N TYR A 187 -0.13 -14.63 9.09
CA TYR A 187 -0.72 -13.36 9.55
C TYR A 187 0.24 -12.37 10.25
N ASN A 188 1.56 -12.61 10.21
CA ASN A 188 2.51 -11.75 10.91
C ASN A 188 2.56 -10.31 10.37
N ARG A 189 2.16 -10.08 9.11
CA ARG A 189 2.11 -8.73 8.52
C ARG A 189 1.27 -7.77 9.36
N PHE A 190 0.13 -8.21 9.88
CA PHE A 190 -0.73 -7.40 10.75
C PHE A 190 -0.04 -6.99 12.07
N GLN A 191 0.92 -7.78 12.55
CA GLN A 191 1.66 -7.49 13.78
C GLN A 191 2.91 -6.64 13.54
N VAL A 192 3.52 -6.80 12.35
CA VAL A 192 4.77 -6.14 11.96
C VAL A 192 4.50 -4.74 11.43
N LEU A 193 3.43 -4.54 10.66
CA LEU A 193 3.11 -3.27 10.03
C LEU A 193 3.02 -2.10 11.01
N PRO A 194 2.35 -2.19 12.18
CA PRO A 194 2.30 -1.07 13.13
C PRO A 194 3.69 -0.71 13.68
N LYS A 195 4.57 -1.71 13.87
CA LYS A 195 5.94 -1.50 14.32
C LYS A 195 6.78 -0.85 13.22
N LEU A 196 6.63 -1.30 11.98
CA LEU A 196 7.31 -0.73 10.81
C LEU A 196 6.90 0.74 10.62
N LEU A 197 5.61 1.05 10.68
CA LEU A 197 5.11 2.43 10.64
C LEU A 197 5.69 3.28 11.77
N GLN A 198 5.76 2.75 13.00
CA GLN A 198 6.34 3.47 14.14
C GLN A 198 7.84 3.76 13.93
N VAL A 199 8.59 2.78 13.43
CA VAL A 199 10.02 2.94 13.13
C VAL A 199 10.21 3.98 12.03
N LEU A 200 9.54 3.85 10.88
CA LEU A 200 9.68 4.80 9.78
C LEU A 200 9.33 6.23 10.23
N LYS A 201 8.25 6.39 11.00
CA LYS A 201 7.87 7.70 11.56
C LYS A 201 8.95 8.30 12.47
N SER A 202 9.69 7.47 13.22
CA SER A 202 10.77 7.95 14.09
C SER A 202 12.03 8.41 13.34
N LEU A 203 12.09 8.14 12.04
CA LEU A 203 13.20 8.51 11.15
C LEU A 203 12.90 9.77 10.31
N LEU A 204 11.70 10.35 10.48
CA LEU A 204 11.25 11.62 9.87
C LEU A 204 11.45 12.79 10.85
#